data_AF-A0A8W8N4M4-F1
#
_entry.id   AF-A0A8W8N4M4-F1
#
_cell.length_a   1.000
_cell.length_b   1.000
_cell.length_c   1.000
_cell.angle_alpha   90.00
_cell.angle_beta   90.00
_cell.angle_gamma   90.00
#
_symmetry.space_group_name_H-M   'P 1'
#
loop_
_entity.id
_entity.type
_entity.pdbx_description
1 polymer ?
#
loop_
_entity_poly.entity_id
_entity_poly.type
_entity_poly.pdbx_seq_one_letter_code
_entity_poly.pdbx_strand_id
1 'polypeptide(L)'
;DEPFSLVVSQRLGRSTSKEQYAYLYRQKYVNVVAQYQYEDTQDIFERPPYSVKFHSDVLEMHEFGIIGLHTKPDAAFTEIDALNVVYDEVEKRFGTPNILIAGDLNADCSYLSRTKMSALSIRQDSDYRWLINDSQDTTVGSTDCAYDRFIVKRNSSWLDNILPNSVHVFLYDDELQLTEDLAGSISDHYPIELQLRGKYGNSAHVLLPNYSLWMVMFTGSVLHRAFR
;
A
#
# COMPACT_ATOMS: atom_id res chain seq x y z
N ASP A 1 -23.25 -2.74 -11.68
CA ASP A 1 -22.03 -1.97 -11.34
C ASP A 1 -22.28 -1.12 -10.11
N GLU A 2 -21.38 -1.20 -9.14
CA GLU A 2 -21.40 -0.34 -7.95
C GLU A 2 -20.37 0.79 -8.16
N PRO A 3 -20.66 2.04 -7.75
CA PRO A 3 -19.67 3.12 -7.83
C PRO A 3 -18.52 2.91 -6.83
N PHE A 4 -17.35 3.43 -7.16
CA PHE A 4 -16.28 3.59 -6.16
C PHE A 4 -16.56 4.82 -5.29
N SER A 5 -16.20 4.72 -4.02
CA SER A 5 -16.00 5.84 -3.10
C SER A 5 -14.52 6.17 -3.00
N LEU A 6 -14.22 7.39 -2.57
CA LEU A 6 -12.86 7.92 -2.52
C LEU A 6 -12.66 8.72 -1.23
N VAL A 7 -11.51 8.54 -0.58
CA VAL A 7 -10.97 9.49 0.40
C VAL A 7 -9.58 9.93 -0.05
N VAL A 8 -9.29 11.23 0.10
CA VAL A 8 -8.05 11.86 -0.39
C VAL A 8 -7.41 12.68 0.71
N SER A 9 -6.09 12.60 0.85
CA SER A 9 -5.33 13.47 1.75
C SER A 9 -5.34 14.92 1.28
N GLN A 10 -4.81 15.82 2.12
CA GLN A 10 -4.38 17.14 1.65
C GLN A 10 -3.23 17.02 0.65
N ARG A 11 -2.89 18.12 -0.03
CA ARG A 11 -1.69 18.21 -0.86
C ARG A 11 -0.44 18.28 0.02
N LEU A 12 0.41 17.26 -0.05
CA LEU A 12 1.61 17.07 0.76
C LEU A 12 2.88 17.24 -0.10
N GLY A 13 3.98 17.66 0.51
CA GLY A 13 5.21 18.05 -0.17
C GLY A 13 5.78 19.31 0.44
N ARG A 14 7.10 19.35 0.64
CA ARG A 14 7.84 20.51 1.18
C ARG A 14 7.95 21.63 0.15
N SER A 15 7.96 21.28 -1.13
CA SER A 15 8.10 22.21 -2.24
C SER A 15 6.76 22.63 -2.87
N THR A 16 6.83 23.33 -4.00
CA THR A 16 5.66 23.64 -4.85
C THR A 16 5.13 22.41 -5.56
N SER A 17 5.97 21.40 -5.81
CA SER A 17 5.52 20.08 -6.25
C SER A 17 4.91 19.36 -5.07
N LYS A 18 3.61 19.05 -5.17
CA LYS A 18 2.84 18.39 -4.12
C LYS A 18 2.00 17.26 -4.68
N GLU A 19 1.79 16.25 -3.87
CA GLU A 19 1.05 15.04 -4.18
C GLU A 19 -0.06 14.81 -3.17
N GLN A 20 -0.95 13.87 -3.46
CA GLN A 20 -2.02 13.46 -2.57
C GLN A 20 -2.10 11.94 -2.55
N TYR A 21 -2.37 11.39 -1.38
CA TYR A 21 -2.75 9.99 -1.23
C TYR A 21 -4.25 9.85 -1.48
N ALA A 22 -4.63 8.81 -2.20
CA ALA A 22 -6.02 8.51 -2.55
C ALA A 22 -6.33 7.04 -2.28
N TYR A 23 -7.43 6.78 -1.56
CA TYR A 23 -7.94 5.43 -1.35
C TYR A 23 -9.29 5.30 -2.05
N LEU A 24 -9.31 4.53 -3.14
CA LEU A 24 -10.55 4.14 -3.81
C LEU A 24 -11.03 2.81 -3.24
N TYR A 25 -12.33 2.73 -2.94
CA TYR A 25 -12.94 1.55 -2.34
C TYR A 25 -14.40 1.40 -2.76
N ARG A 26 -14.97 0.21 -2.55
CA ARG A 26 -16.39 -0.06 -2.80
C ARG A 26 -17.09 -0.26 -1.47
N GLN A 27 -18.14 0.51 -1.22
CA GLN A 27 -18.85 0.56 0.06
C GLN A 27 -19.54 -0.75 0.43
N LYS A 28 -19.89 -1.58 -0.57
CA LYS A 28 -20.36 -2.94 -0.36
C LYS A 28 -19.36 -3.83 0.36
N TYR A 29 -18.06 -3.60 0.21
CA TYR A 29 -17.02 -4.44 0.81
C TYR A 29 -16.44 -3.83 2.08
N VAL A 30 -16.18 -2.53 2.06
CA VAL A 30 -15.53 -1.83 3.17
C VAL A 30 -16.09 -0.42 3.33
N ASN A 31 -16.15 0.05 4.57
CA ASN A 31 -16.50 1.42 4.91
C ASN A 31 -15.32 2.09 5.62
N VAL A 32 -15.05 3.35 5.30
CA VAL A 32 -14.06 4.15 6.04
C VAL A 32 -14.65 4.55 7.39
N VAL A 33 -13.97 4.20 8.47
CA VAL A 33 -14.39 4.52 9.84
C VAL A 33 -13.47 5.54 10.53
N ALA A 34 -12.23 5.68 10.07
CA ALA A 34 -11.33 6.74 10.53
C ALA A 34 -10.31 7.09 9.44
N GLN A 35 -9.79 8.31 9.50
CA GLN A 35 -8.70 8.81 8.66
C GLN A 35 -7.68 9.49 9.58
N TYR A 36 -6.40 9.40 9.26
CA TYR A 36 -5.34 10.06 10.01
C TYR A 36 -4.21 10.49 9.08
N GLN A 37 -3.91 11.79 9.08
CA GLN A 37 -2.70 12.35 8.47
C GLN A 37 -1.64 12.46 9.56
N TYR A 38 -0.51 11.75 9.42
CA TYR A 38 0.55 11.74 10.42
C TYR A 38 1.09 13.16 10.67
N GLU A 39 1.18 13.54 11.94
CA GLU A 39 1.70 14.83 12.39
C GLU A 39 3.24 14.79 12.42
N ASP A 40 3.87 15.13 11.30
CA ASP A 40 5.33 15.09 11.15
C ASP A 40 6.03 16.32 11.77
N THR A 41 6.02 16.40 13.10
CA THR A 41 6.65 17.52 13.83
C THR A 41 8.17 17.56 13.70
N GLN A 42 8.79 16.46 13.28
CA GLN A 42 10.24 16.34 13.09
C GLN A 42 10.67 16.61 11.64
N ASP A 43 9.72 16.89 10.73
CA ASP A 43 9.95 17.13 9.31
C ASP A 43 10.79 16.00 8.67
N ILE A 44 10.44 14.75 8.96
CA ILE A 44 11.11 13.56 8.43
C ILE A 44 10.65 13.28 7.00
N PHE A 45 9.35 13.33 6.75
CA PHE A 45 8.72 12.87 5.52
C PHE A 45 8.52 14.02 4.53
N GLU A 46 8.90 13.80 3.26
CA GLU A 46 8.51 14.73 2.19
C GLU A 46 6.98 14.82 2.06
N ARG A 47 6.32 13.67 2.21
CA ARG A 47 4.86 13.52 2.19
C ARG A 47 4.43 12.69 3.41
N PRO A 48 4.11 13.33 4.54
CA PRO A 48 3.75 12.63 5.76
C PRO A 48 2.70 11.54 5.52
N PRO A 49 2.82 10.34 6.14
CA PRO A 49 1.92 9.23 5.88
C PRO A 49 0.45 9.58 6.07
N TYR A 50 -0.40 9.09 5.17
CA TYR A 50 -1.84 9.22 5.28
C TYR A 50 -2.46 7.84 5.48
N SER A 51 -3.25 7.69 6.53
CA SER A 51 -3.76 6.41 6.99
C SER A 51 -5.28 6.37 7.01
N VAL A 52 -5.86 5.24 6.62
CA VAL A 52 -7.31 5.04 6.59
C VAL A 52 -7.66 3.73 7.30
N LYS A 53 -8.59 3.81 8.25
CA LYS A 53 -9.18 2.64 8.91
C LYS A 53 -10.45 2.23 8.17
N PHE A 54 -10.51 0.96 7.82
CA PHE A 54 -11.66 0.33 7.19
C PHE A 54 -12.37 -0.62 8.16
N HIS A 55 -13.69 -0.68 8.04
CA HIS A 55 -14.54 -1.72 8.62
C HIS A 55 -15.18 -2.54 7.50
N SER A 56 -15.29 -3.86 7.68
CA SER A 56 -15.94 -4.77 6.76
C SER A 56 -16.86 -5.75 7.49
N ASP A 57 -18.08 -5.90 6.97
CA ASP A 57 -19.00 -6.94 7.41
C ASP A 57 -18.89 -8.22 6.58
N VAL A 58 -18.07 -8.23 5.53
CA VAL A 58 -17.95 -9.35 4.57
C VAL A 58 -16.58 -10.00 4.54
N LEU A 59 -15.56 -9.41 5.19
CA LEU A 59 -14.23 -9.99 5.38
C LEU A 59 -14.10 -10.62 6.77
N GLU A 60 -13.30 -11.68 6.88
CA GLU A 60 -12.96 -12.29 8.18
C GLU A 60 -12.16 -11.32 9.07
N MET A 61 -11.30 -10.50 8.46
CA MET A 61 -10.67 -9.35 9.13
C MET A 61 -11.61 -8.13 9.10
N HIS A 62 -12.39 -7.97 10.18
CA HIS A 62 -13.44 -6.95 10.28
C HIS A 62 -12.94 -5.51 10.28
N GLU A 63 -11.84 -5.24 11.00
CA GLU A 63 -11.26 -3.90 11.06
C GLU A 63 -9.76 -3.98 10.76
N PHE A 64 -9.32 -3.11 9.87
CA PHE A 64 -7.91 -2.96 9.52
C PHE A 64 -7.61 -1.53 9.10
N GLY A 65 -6.38 -1.09 9.35
CA GLY A 65 -5.86 0.18 8.89
C GLY A 65 -4.87 -0.03 7.76
N ILE A 66 -4.75 0.98 6.92
CA ILE A 66 -3.68 1.06 5.94
C ILE A 66 -2.96 2.39 6.11
N ILE A 67 -1.64 2.35 6.20
CA ILE A 67 -0.72 3.48 6.16
C ILE A 67 -0.20 3.60 4.73
N GLY A 68 -0.54 4.68 4.05
CA GLY A 68 0.01 5.03 2.74
C GLY A 68 1.25 5.88 2.90
N LEU A 69 2.34 5.47 2.26
CA LEU A 69 3.58 6.25 2.18
C LEU A 69 4.15 6.17 0.77
N HIS A 70 4.49 7.33 0.21
CA HIS A 70 5.33 7.46 -0.97
C HIS A 70 6.59 8.21 -0.53
N THR A 71 7.72 7.50 -0.47
CA THR A 71 8.97 8.09 0.05
C THR A 71 9.63 9.01 -0.97
N LYS A 72 10.37 10.01 -0.51
CA LYS A 72 11.30 10.72 -1.41
C LYS A 72 12.49 9.80 -1.73
N PRO A 73 12.85 9.57 -3.00
CA PRO A 73 13.90 8.60 -3.36
C PRO A 73 15.23 8.81 -2.61
N ASP A 74 15.71 10.06 -2.58
CA ASP A 74 16.98 10.41 -1.89
C ASP A 74 16.91 10.30 -0.36
N ALA A 75 15.70 10.17 0.21
CA ALA A 75 15.45 10.04 1.65
C ALA A 75 14.79 8.70 2.02
N ALA A 76 14.72 7.73 1.10
CA ALA A 76 14.01 6.46 1.29
C ALA A 76 14.41 5.75 2.58
N PHE A 77 15.73 5.66 2.87
CA PHE A 77 16.20 5.06 4.12
C PHE A 77 15.61 5.76 5.35
N THR A 78 15.72 7.09 5.44
CA THR A 78 15.28 7.86 6.61
C THR A 78 13.77 7.82 6.79
N GLU A 79 13.01 7.93 5.71
CA GLU A 79 11.54 7.89 5.79
C GLU A 79 11.02 6.48 6.14
N ILE A 80 11.59 5.41 5.56
CA ILE A 80 11.21 4.03 5.92
C ILE A 80 11.61 3.71 7.37
N ASP A 81 12.78 4.15 7.82
CA ASP A 81 13.27 3.84 9.17
C ASP A 81 12.41 4.48 10.27
N ALA A 82 11.68 5.56 9.95
CA ALA A 82 10.72 6.21 10.84
C ALA A 82 9.33 5.55 10.88
N LEU A 83 9.05 4.55 10.03
CA LEU A 83 7.73 3.92 9.93
C LEU A 83 7.30 3.18 11.20
N ASN A 84 8.22 2.73 12.05
CA ASN A 84 7.87 2.08 13.31
C ASN A 84 7.11 3.04 14.24
N VAL A 85 7.55 4.31 14.33
CA VAL A 85 6.89 5.35 15.12
C VAL A 85 5.51 5.66 14.55
N VAL A 86 5.40 5.77 13.22
CA VAL A 86 4.13 5.99 12.52
C VAL A 86 3.17 4.83 12.78
N TYR A 87 3.66 3.59 12.70
CA TYR A 87 2.86 2.39 12.95
C TYR A 87 2.27 2.41 14.35
N ASP A 88 3.09 2.62 15.37
CA ASP A 88 2.65 2.59 16.77
C ASP A 88 1.62 3.70 17.05
N GLU A 89 1.79 4.87 16.43
CA GLU A 89 0.82 5.95 16.55
C GLU A 89 -0.51 5.61 15.87
N VAL A 90 -0.46 5.09 14.64
CA VAL A 90 -1.66 4.68 13.89
C VAL A 90 -2.39 3.54 14.60
N GLU A 91 -1.67 2.53 15.09
CA GLU A 91 -2.20 1.41 15.88
C GLU A 91 -2.96 1.94 17.10
N LYS A 92 -2.35 2.84 17.87
CA LYS A 92 -2.98 3.48 19.03
C LYS A 92 -4.22 4.29 18.65
N ARG A 93 -4.17 5.06 17.56
CA ARG A 93 -5.25 5.95 17.12
C ARG A 93 -6.43 5.17 16.55
N PHE A 94 -6.16 4.08 15.85
CA PHE A 94 -7.18 3.22 15.24
C PHE A 94 -7.69 2.14 16.20
N GLY A 95 -7.00 1.88 17.30
CA GLY A 95 -7.38 0.88 18.29
C GLY A 95 -7.33 -0.54 17.75
N THR A 96 -6.48 -0.81 16.75
CA THR A 96 -6.30 -2.13 16.16
C THR A 96 -4.85 -2.36 15.74
N PRO A 97 -4.27 -3.54 16.00
CA PRO A 97 -2.95 -3.91 15.53
C PRO A 97 -2.94 -4.31 14.05
N ASN A 98 -4.11 -4.43 13.42
CA ASN A 98 -4.26 -4.89 12.04
C ASN A 98 -3.95 -3.74 11.06
N ILE A 99 -2.68 -3.36 10.97
CA ILE A 99 -2.23 -2.26 10.11
C ILE A 99 -1.32 -2.79 9.00
N LEU A 100 -1.61 -2.40 7.77
CA LEU A 100 -0.78 -2.62 6.59
C LEU A 100 -0.07 -1.32 6.24
N ILE A 101 1.24 -1.33 6.12
CA ILE A 101 1.98 -0.26 5.45
C ILE A 101 2.04 -0.61 3.96
N ALA A 102 1.74 0.36 3.11
CA ALA A 102 1.77 0.19 1.68
C ALA A 102 2.28 1.42 0.94
N GLY A 103 2.88 1.20 -0.22
CA GLY A 103 3.21 2.24 -1.20
C GLY A 103 4.52 2.06 -1.93
N ASP A 104 4.82 3.04 -2.78
CA ASP A 104 6.15 3.25 -3.35
C ASP A 104 7.11 3.72 -2.24
N LEU A 105 7.85 2.77 -1.70
CA LEU A 105 8.84 3.06 -0.67
C LEU A 105 10.20 3.36 -1.27
N ASN A 106 10.39 3.32 -2.59
CA ASN A 106 11.70 3.40 -3.24
C ASN A 106 12.71 2.41 -2.62
N ALA A 107 12.22 1.24 -2.17
CA ALA A 107 12.94 0.32 -1.29
C ALA A 107 13.84 -0.69 -2.03
N ASP A 108 14.57 -0.24 -3.06
CA ASP A 108 15.54 -1.05 -3.80
C ASP A 108 16.53 -0.19 -4.61
N CYS A 109 17.39 -0.86 -5.38
CA CYS A 109 18.23 -0.29 -6.43
C CYS A 109 19.11 0.86 -5.92
N SER A 110 19.20 1.97 -6.66
CA SER A 110 20.05 3.11 -6.32
C SER A 110 19.56 3.90 -5.11
N TYR A 111 18.26 3.85 -4.81
CA TYR A 111 17.66 4.62 -3.72
C TYR A 111 17.91 3.95 -2.37
N LEU A 112 17.84 2.61 -2.34
CA LEU A 112 18.08 1.83 -1.14
C LEU A 112 18.92 0.59 -1.42
N SER A 113 20.24 0.72 -1.28
CA SER A 113 21.16 -0.41 -1.46
C SER A 113 20.86 -1.56 -0.49
N ARG A 114 21.23 -2.80 -0.87
CA ARG A 114 21.03 -4.00 -0.03
C ARG A 114 21.56 -3.83 1.40
N THR A 115 22.70 -3.17 1.57
CA THR A 115 23.27 -2.87 2.89
C THR A 115 22.37 -1.96 3.70
N LYS A 116 21.87 -0.86 3.10
CA LYS A 116 20.94 0.05 3.77
C LYS A 116 19.60 -0.64 4.06
N MET A 117 19.07 -1.41 3.10
CA MET A 117 17.85 -2.20 3.27
C MET A 117 17.95 -3.14 4.49
N SER A 118 19.05 -3.88 4.62
CA SER A 118 19.30 -4.74 5.78
C SER A 118 19.51 -4.01 7.11
N ALA A 119 19.76 -2.70 7.06
CA ALA A 119 20.00 -1.86 8.23
C ALA A 119 18.72 -1.15 8.73
N LEU A 120 17.63 -1.17 7.97
CA LEU A 120 16.36 -0.59 8.40
C LEU A 120 15.83 -1.29 9.65
N SER A 121 15.37 -0.51 10.62
CA SER A 121 14.82 -1.01 11.88
C SER A 121 13.65 -1.97 11.62
N ILE A 122 12.71 -1.59 10.74
CA ILE A 122 11.55 -2.41 10.35
C ILE A 122 11.92 -3.64 9.50
N ARG A 123 13.16 -3.73 8.99
CA ARG A 123 13.65 -4.91 8.27
C ARG A 123 14.37 -5.88 9.20
N GLN A 124 15.04 -5.36 10.24
CA GLN A 124 15.71 -6.15 11.27
C GLN A 124 14.73 -6.72 12.30
N ASP A 125 13.63 -6.01 12.55
CA ASP A 125 12.58 -6.43 13.45
C ASP A 125 11.81 -7.63 12.86
N SER A 126 11.93 -8.77 13.54
CA SER A 126 11.26 -10.02 13.15
C SER A 126 9.74 -9.95 13.21
N ASP A 127 9.18 -8.98 13.92
CA ASP A 127 7.74 -8.78 13.97
C ASP A 127 7.20 -8.28 12.63
N TYR A 128 7.99 -7.59 11.80
CA TYR A 128 7.53 -7.07 10.51
C TYR A 128 7.77 -8.01 9.34
N ARG A 129 6.71 -8.32 8.60
CA ARG A 129 6.75 -9.14 7.39
C ARG A 129 6.59 -8.24 6.18
N TRP A 130 7.61 -8.23 5.34
CA TRP A 130 7.55 -7.68 3.99
C TRP A 130 6.93 -8.74 3.07
N LEU A 131 5.82 -8.39 2.42
CA LEU A 131 5.02 -9.32 1.62
C LEU A 131 5.41 -9.28 0.14
N ILE A 132 5.91 -8.14 -0.35
CA ILE A 132 6.57 -8.01 -1.66
C ILE A 132 8.07 -8.25 -1.46
N ASN A 133 8.59 -9.28 -2.12
CA ASN A 133 9.97 -9.72 -2.00
C ASN A 133 10.91 -8.75 -2.74
N ASP A 134 12.19 -8.73 -2.34
CA ASP A 134 13.23 -7.88 -2.96
C ASP A 134 13.58 -8.28 -4.40
N SER A 135 13.00 -9.36 -4.92
CA SER A 135 13.22 -9.85 -6.29
C SER A 135 11.99 -9.67 -7.18
N GLN A 136 10.96 -8.97 -6.70
CA GLN A 136 9.77 -8.68 -7.47
C GLN A 136 9.90 -7.29 -8.06
N ASP A 137 10.05 -7.22 -9.37
CA ASP A 137 10.05 -5.96 -10.09
C ASP A 137 8.67 -5.31 -10.01
N THR A 138 8.65 -4.04 -9.60
CA THR A 138 7.44 -3.22 -9.45
C THR A 138 7.45 -2.05 -10.44
N THR A 139 8.39 -2.02 -11.38
CA THR A 139 8.59 -0.93 -12.32
C THR A 139 8.22 -1.32 -13.74
N VAL A 140 7.65 -0.38 -14.49
CA VAL A 140 7.34 -0.58 -15.92
C VAL A 140 8.54 -0.12 -16.74
N GLY A 141 8.96 -0.94 -17.71
CA GLY A 141 10.07 -0.64 -18.62
C GLY A 141 11.29 -1.52 -18.37
N SER A 142 12.48 -0.93 -18.41
CA SER A 142 13.74 -1.70 -18.43
C SER A 142 14.42 -1.87 -17.06
N THR A 143 13.88 -1.27 -16.00
CA THR A 143 14.42 -1.45 -14.63
C THR A 143 13.92 -2.77 -14.03
N ASP A 144 14.58 -3.22 -12.96
CA ASP A 144 14.19 -4.39 -12.17
C ASP A 144 14.37 -4.00 -10.70
N CYS A 145 13.32 -3.40 -10.12
CA CYS A 145 13.38 -2.78 -8.79
C CYS A 145 12.11 -3.04 -7.98
N ALA A 146 12.29 -3.53 -6.75
CA ALA A 146 11.21 -3.73 -5.78
C ALA A 146 10.94 -2.45 -4.96
N TYR A 147 10.47 -1.39 -5.61
CA TYR A 147 10.16 -0.10 -4.98
C TYR A 147 8.87 -0.15 -4.16
N ASP A 148 7.81 -0.76 -4.70
CA ASP A 148 6.50 -0.82 -4.07
C ASP A 148 6.41 -1.98 -3.07
N ARG A 149 5.91 -1.72 -1.86
CA ARG A 149 5.95 -2.69 -0.76
C ARG A 149 4.66 -2.78 0.01
N PHE A 150 4.39 -3.99 0.50
CA PHE A 150 3.45 -4.27 1.58
C PHE A 150 4.18 -4.79 2.80
N ILE A 151 3.91 -4.20 3.97
CA ILE A 151 4.54 -4.58 5.24
C ILE A 151 3.46 -4.67 6.33
N VAL A 152 3.45 -5.79 7.06
CA VAL A 152 2.49 -6.05 8.16
C VAL A 152 3.21 -6.58 9.40
N LYS A 153 2.66 -6.41 10.60
CA LYS A 153 3.15 -7.15 11.79
C LYS A 153 2.69 -8.62 11.74
N ARG A 154 3.55 -9.56 12.11
CA ARG A 154 3.29 -11.02 12.13
C ARG A 154 2.24 -11.43 13.15
N ASN A 155 2.14 -10.70 14.25
CA ASN A 155 1.16 -10.93 15.32
C ASN A 155 -0.20 -10.25 15.05
N SER A 156 -0.37 -9.60 13.89
CA SER A 156 -1.65 -9.07 13.44
C SER A 156 -2.45 -10.15 12.69
N SER A 157 -3.75 -9.89 12.46
CA SER A 157 -4.62 -10.79 11.70
C SER A 157 -4.31 -10.84 10.20
N TRP A 158 -3.39 -10.02 9.67
CA TRP A 158 -3.14 -9.94 8.23
C TRP A 158 -2.70 -11.28 7.62
N LEU A 159 -1.73 -11.98 8.23
CA LEU A 159 -1.17 -13.20 7.64
C LEU A 159 -2.16 -14.36 7.57
N ASP A 160 -3.12 -14.43 8.51
CA ASP A 160 -4.17 -15.45 8.52
C ASP A 160 -5.29 -15.15 7.50
N ASN A 161 -5.45 -13.88 7.15
CA ASN A 161 -6.54 -13.38 6.33
C ASN A 161 -6.14 -13.09 4.88
N ILE A 162 -4.85 -12.99 4.56
CA ILE A 162 -4.37 -12.93 3.18
C ILE A 162 -4.55 -14.31 2.54
N LEU A 163 -5.15 -14.36 1.35
CA LEU A 163 -5.28 -15.60 0.61
C LEU A 163 -3.89 -16.09 0.16
N PRO A 164 -3.57 -17.39 0.30
CA PRO A 164 -2.31 -17.94 -0.17
C PRO A 164 -2.07 -17.62 -1.65
N ASN A 165 -0.82 -17.25 -1.99
CA ASN A 165 -0.38 -16.89 -3.35
C ASN A 165 -1.10 -15.69 -3.98
N SER A 166 -1.82 -14.88 -3.20
CA SER A 166 -2.49 -13.68 -3.73
C SER A 166 -1.62 -12.42 -3.74
N VAL A 167 -0.51 -12.42 -3.00
CA VAL A 167 0.40 -11.27 -2.97
C VAL A 167 1.27 -11.28 -4.22
N HIS A 168 1.09 -10.32 -5.12
CA HIS A 168 1.84 -10.25 -6.37
C HIS A 168 1.88 -8.83 -6.94
N VAL A 169 2.68 -8.67 -7.99
CA VAL A 169 2.73 -7.46 -8.83
C VAL A 169 1.79 -7.69 -10.01
N PHE A 170 0.95 -6.71 -10.32
CA PHE A 170 0.04 -6.78 -11.46
C PHE A 170 0.67 -6.13 -12.69
N LEU A 171 1.20 -7.00 -13.54
CA LEU A 171 1.81 -6.66 -14.83
C LEU A 171 0.69 -6.31 -15.82
N TYR A 172 0.15 -5.09 -15.70
CA TYR A 172 -1.02 -4.66 -16.46
C TYR A 172 -0.73 -4.54 -17.96
N ASP A 173 0.54 -4.39 -18.34
CA ASP A 173 1.00 -4.40 -19.71
C ASP A 173 0.93 -5.80 -20.32
N ASP A 174 1.34 -6.84 -19.57
CA ASP A 174 1.17 -8.23 -19.95
C ASP A 174 -0.33 -8.60 -20.02
N GLU A 175 -1.11 -8.25 -19.00
CA GLU A 175 -2.55 -8.57 -18.94
C GLU A 175 -3.34 -7.91 -20.07
N LEU A 176 -3.04 -6.64 -20.37
CA LEU A 176 -3.75 -5.87 -21.40
C LEU A 176 -3.03 -5.88 -22.76
N GLN A 177 -1.93 -6.60 -22.89
CA GLN A 177 -1.10 -6.72 -24.10
C GLN A 177 -0.67 -5.34 -24.65
N LEU A 178 -0.17 -4.48 -23.77
CA LEU A 178 0.29 -3.13 -24.09
C LEU A 178 1.74 -3.15 -24.57
N THR A 179 2.10 -2.20 -25.44
CA THR A 179 3.50 -1.90 -25.70
C THR A 179 4.11 -1.17 -24.50
N GLU A 180 5.43 -1.30 -24.31
CA GLU A 180 6.16 -0.59 -23.23
C GLU A 180 5.85 0.92 -23.22
N ASP A 181 5.86 1.57 -24.40
CA ASP A 181 5.52 3.00 -24.52
C ASP A 181 4.11 3.32 -24.02
N LEU A 182 3.13 2.45 -24.29
CA LEU A 182 1.75 2.67 -23.88
C LEU A 182 1.59 2.38 -22.39
N ALA A 183 2.23 1.34 -21.88
CA ALA A 183 2.26 1.03 -20.46
C ALA A 183 2.89 2.18 -19.66
N GLY A 184 4.10 2.62 -20.04
CA GLY A 184 4.79 3.75 -19.42
C GLY A 184 4.03 5.08 -19.54
N SER A 185 3.07 5.20 -20.47
CA SER A 185 2.18 6.36 -20.55
C SER A 185 1.06 6.38 -19.50
N ILE A 186 0.75 5.22 -18.91
CA ILE A 186 -0.21 5.02 -17.81
C ILE A 186 0.51 5.27 -16.48
N SER A 187 1.60 4.54 -16.24
CA SER A 187 2.41 4.58 -15.02
C SER A 187 3.79 4.00 -15.28
N ASP A 188 4.81 4.50 -14.60
CA ASP A 188 6.15 3.90 -14.52
C ASP A 188 6.26 2.82 -13.42
N HIS A 189 5.18 2.60 -12.66
CA HIS A 189 5.07 1.55 -11.64
C HIS A 189 3.89 0.61 -11.93
N TYR A 190 4.08 -0.67 -11.61
CA TYR A 190 3.00 -1.66 -11.54
C TYR A 190 2.29 -1.61 -10.19
N PRO A 191 0.96 -1.83 -10.14
CA PRO A 191 0.28 -2.08 -8.88
C PRO A 191 0.81 -3.32 -8.17
N ILE A 192 0.83 -3.27 -6.83
CA ILE A 192 1.00 -4.44 -5.98
C ILE A 192 -0.34 -4.80 -5.34
N GLU A 193 -0.61 -6.09 -5.22
CA GLU A 193 -1.95 -6.58 -4.90
C GLU A 193 -1.92 -7.72 -3.89
N LEU A 194 -3.01 -7.84 -3.14
CA LEU A 194 -3.30 -8.98 -2.28
C LEU A 194 -4.81 -9.22 -2.25
N GLN A 195 -5.20 -10.44 -1.90
CA GLN A 195 -6.60 -10.80 -1.72
C GLN A 195 -6.86 -11.15 -0.26
N LEU A 196 -8.01 -10.72 0.27
CA LEU A 196 -8.41 -10.99 1.65
C LEU A 196 -9.52 -12.03 1.70
N ARG A 197 -9.49 -12.84 2.76
CA ARG A 197 -10.49 -13.86 3.05
C ARG A 197 -11.84 -13.22 3.38
N GLY A 198 -12.85 -13.57 2.58
CA GLY A 198 -14.25 -13.27 2.88
C GLY A 198 -14.82 -14.19 3.96
N LYS A 199 -15.85 -13.73 4.67
CA LYS A 199 -16.60 -14.57 5.62
C LYS A 199 -17.28 -15.74 4.91
N TYR A 200 -17.24 -16.92 5.51
CA TYR A 200 -18.06 -18.04 5.07
C TYR A 200 -19.54 -17.79 5.41
N GLY A 201 -20.43 -17.88 4.41
CA GLY A 201 -21.87 -17.90 4.65
C GLY A 201 -22.33 -19.27 5.19
N ASN A 202 -23.19 -19.30 6.20
CA ASN A 202 -23.80 -20.53 6.79
C ASN A 202 -24.77 -21.28 5.85
N SER A 203 -24.66 -21.11 4.53
CA SER A 203 -25.52 -21.80 3.56
C SER A 203 -24.63 -22.42 2.50
N ALA A 204 -24.67 -23.76 2.45
CA ALA A 204 -23.87 -24.59 1.59
C ALA A 204 -23.86 -24.08 0.13
N HIS A 205 -22.65 -24.02 -0.44
CA HIS A 205 -22.37 -23.89 -1.88
C HIS A 205 -22.65 -22.53 -2.57
N VAL A 206 -22.17 -21.43 -1.99
CA VAL A 206 -21.76 -20.27 -2.81
C VAL A 206 -20.35 -19.84 -2.36
N LEU A 207 -19.34 -20.18 -3.15
CA LEU A 207 -18.07 -19.44 -3.13
C LEU A 207 -18.43 -18.01 -3.54
N LEU A 208 -18.53 -17.10 -2.57
CA LEU A 208 -18.46 -15.69 -2.91
C LEU A 208 -17.06 -15.48 -3.52
N PRO A 209 -16.95 -14.85 -4.70
CA PRO A 209 -15.69 -14.77 -5.44
C PRO A 209 -14.60 -14.21 -4.53
N ASN A 210 -13.41 -14.82 -4.59
CA ASN A 210 -12.21 -14.35 -3.90
C ASN A 210 -12.08 -12.82 -4.09
N TYR A 211 -11.96 -12.08 -2.99
CA TYR A 211 -12.03 -10.63 -3.03
C TYR A 211 -10.62 -10.04 -3.15
N SER A 212 -10.35 -9.43 -4.31
CA SER A 212 -9.20 -8.55 -4.46
C SER A 212 -9.45 -7.23 -3.75
N LEU A 213 -8.63 -6.95 -2.75
CA LEU A 213 -8.43 -5.60 -2.28
C LEU A 213 -7.42 -4.96 -3.25
N TRP A 214 -7.94 -4.21 -4.21
CA TRP A 214 -7.10 -3.37 -5.06
C TRP A 214 -6.75 -2.12 -4.26
N MET A 215 -5.52 -2.06 -3.78
CA MET A 215 -4.98 -0.79 -3.33
C MET A 215 -4.09 -0.23 -4.42
N VAL A 216 -4.65 0.68 -5.19
CA VAL A 216 -3.86 1.50 -6.11
C VAL A 216 -3.44 2.74 -5.32
N MET A 217 -2.18 2.75 -4.88
CA MET A 217 -1.54 3.96 -4.36
C MET A 217 -1.20 4.84 -5.56
N PHE A 218 -2.05 5.83 -5.84
CA PHE A 218 -1.74 6.81 -6.88
C PHE A 218 -0.69 7.80 -6.36
N THR A 219 0.56 7.66 -6.80
CA THR A 219 1.53 8.76 -6.74
C THR A 219 1.17 9.80 -7.81
N GLY A 220 1.50 11.06 -7.57
CA GLY A 220 0.84 12.23 -8.20
C GLY A 220 0.84 12.33 -9.74
N SER A 221 1.66 11.55 -10.46
CA SER A 221 1.66 11.48 -11.93
C SER A 221 0.43 10.75 -12.49
N VAL A 222 -0.04 9.69 -11.83
CA VAL A 222 -1.10 8.80 -12.32
C VAL A 222 -2.50 9.42 -12.15
N LEU A 223 -2.70 10.21 -11.08
CA LEU A 223 -3.97 10.93 -10.80
C LEU A 223 -4.35 11.96 -11.89
N HIS A 224 -3.37 12.57 -12.57
CA HIS A 224 -3.65 13.58 -13.59
C HIS A 224 -4.19 12.99 -14.90
N ARG A 225 -3.96 11.69 -15.16
CA ARG A 225 -4.36 11.00 -16.39
C ARG A 225 -5.57 10.08 -16.23
N ALA A 226 -5.78 9.50 -15.04
CA ALA A 226 -6.92 8.61 -14.78
C ALA A 226 -8.30 9.32 -14.71
N PHE A 227 -8.33 10.64 -14.57
CA PHE A 227 -9.56 11.43 -14.40
C PHE A 227 -9.77 12.50 -15.50
N ARG A 228 -9.23 12.29 -16.70
CA ARG A 228 -9.62 13.02 -17.91
C ARG A 228 -10.37 12.14 -18.88
#